data_AF-A0A1A9GHG8-F1
#
_entry.id   AF-A0A1A9GHG8-F1
#
_cell.length_a   1.000
_cell.length_b   1.000
_cell.length_c   1.000
_cell.angle_alpha   90.00
_cell.angle_beta   90.00
_cell.angle_gamma   90.00
#
_symmetry.space_group_name_H-M   'P 1'
#
loop_
_entity.id
_entity.type
_entity.pdbx_description
1 polymer ?
#
loop_
_entity_poly.entity_id
_entity_poly.type
_entity_poly.pdbx_seq_one_letter_code
_entity_poly.pdbx_strand_id
1 'polypeptide(L)'
;MSRRLKTWLLVGVLATMINLPLLHSTLQARDLDRNGTRSTVPAQTLEEAQTADGGAALEEAVRDAESGLVERLVVVRLPAEVVEAVVGQQVEEGAPAAQDDRVLVPFEEAAYDAVVASGETEVVHLPDNPKVYRVSGRVDSNAALVTTLVANAILVALVGFFLAVRSRLRPELRLLATEDVVRAAPGGVLERLEGTSYRVCGDVAVIERDELVLEVGDRRVRVHLDGHHNPAGYQQSVEVRGTMVG
;
A
#
# COMPACT_ATOMS: atom_id res chain seq x y z
N MET A 1 24.04 6.09 8.02
CA MET A 1 22.90 5.25 7.55
C MET A 1 23.05 5.07 6.04
N SER A 2 23.15 3.84 5.53
CA SER A 2 23.40 3.63 4.10
C SER A 2 22.24 4.19 3.25
N ARG A 3 22.54 4.79 2.09
CA ARG A 3 21.52 5.37 1.20
C ARG A 3 20.43 4.34 0.84
N ARG A 4 20.81 3.05 0.77
CA ARG A 4 19.91 1.91 0.54
C ARG A 4 18.90 1.73 1.68
N LEU A 5 19.34 1.81 2.94
CA LEU A 5 18.46 1.66 4.10
C LEU A 5 17.41 2.79 4.17
N LYS A 6 17.80 4.02 3.83
CA LYS A 6 16.89 5.18 3.82
C LYS A 6 15.78 5.02 2.77
N THR A 7 16.11 4.49 1.60
CA THR A 7 15.14 4.20 0.54
C THR A 7 14.17 3.08 0.93
N TRP A 8 14.66 1.97 1.49
CA TRP A 8 13.79 0.89 1.96
C TRP A 8 12.84 1.33 3.08
N LEU A 9 13.31 2.19 3.97
CA LEU A 9 12.48 2.76 5.02
C LEU A 9 11.35 3.63 4.45
N LEU A 10 11.64 4.46 3.44
CA LEU A 10 10.63 5.27 2.75
C LEU A 10 9.56 4.41 2.06
N VAL A 11 9.98 3.34 1.38
CA VAL A 11 9.05 2.39 0.74
C VAL A 11 8.18 1.69 1.78
N GLY A 12 8.76 1.26 2.90
CA GLY A 12 8.01 0.66 4.00
C GLY A 12 6.98 1.60 4.62
N VAL A 13 7.33 2.88 4.82
CA VAL A 13 6.41 3.90 5.33
C VAL A 13 5.26 4.14 4.34
N LEU A 14 5.56 4.27 3.05
CA LEU A 14 4.54 4.48 2.02
C LEU A 14 3.57 3.29 1.95
N ALA A 15 4.08 2.06 1.95
CA ALA A 15 3.24 0.87 2.00
C ALA A 15 2.40 0.84 3.28
N THR A 16 2.95 1.22 4.43
CA THR A 16 2.21 1.26 5.70
C THR A 16 1.06 2.28 5.67
N MET A 17 1.31 3.48 5.16
CA MET A 17 0.27 4.52 5.01
C MET A 17 -0.90 4.06 4.13
N ILE A 18 -0.61 3.32 3.06
CA ILE A 18 -1.67 2.82 2.15
C ILE A 18 -2.46 1.68 2.81
N ASN A 19 -1.84 0.86 3.66
CA ASN A 19 -2.51 -0.25 4.34
C ASN A 19 -3.20 0.16 5.66
N LEU A 20 -3.06 1.42 6.07
CA LEU A 20 -3.64 1.95 7.32
C LEU A 20 -5.17 1.76 7.41
N PRO A 21 -5.96 1.97 6.33
CA PRO A 21 -7.40 1.71 6.35
C PRO A 21 -7.75 0.23 6.61
N LEU A 22 -6.97 -0.71 6.05
CA LEU A 22 -7.18 -2.14 6.27
C LEU A 22 -6.83 -2.54 7.71
N LEU A 23 -5.75 -1.99 8.24
CA LEU A 23 -5.39 -2.18 9.63
C LEU A 23 -6.50 -1.67 10.56
N HIS A 24 -7.06 -0.50 10.26
CA HIS A 24 -8.17 0.07 11.03
C HIS A 24 -9.41 -0.83 10.99
N SER A 25 -9.79 -1.34 9.81
CA SER A 25 -10.92 -2.27 9.65
C SER A 25 -10.72 -3.57 10.45
N THR A 26 -9.53 -4.17 10.41
CA THR A 26 -9.25 -5.40 11.19
C THR A 26 -9.25 -5.17 12.70
N LEU A 27 -8.82 -3.99 13.15
CA LEU A 27 -8.90 -3.61 14.56
C LEU A 27 -10.35 -3.40 15.00
N GLN A 28 -11.17 -2.72 14.20
CA GLN A 28 -12.60 -2.54 14.48
C GLN A 28 -13.34 -3.87 14.51
N ALA A 29 -13.04 -4.79 13.60
CA ALA A 29 -13.62 -6.13 13.59
C ALA A 29 -13.34 -6.89 14.89
N ARG A 30 -12.09 -6.84 15.37
CA ARG A 30 -11.69 -7.46 16.65
C ARG A 30 -12.33 -6.79 17.86
N ASP A 31 -12.48 -5.48 17.82
CA ASP A 31 -13.10 -4.73 18.90
C ASP A 31 -14.58 -5.06 18.99
N LEU A 32 -15.26 -5.17 17.83
CA LEU A 32 -16.65 -5.61 17.74
C LEU A 32 -16.85 -7.03 18.29
N ASP A 33 -15.91 -7.95 18.02
CA ASP A 33 -16.00 -9.32 18.52
C ASP A 33 -15.81 -9.41 20.05
N ARG A 34 -15.05 -8.48 20.65
CA ARG A 34 -14.73 -8.48 22.09
C ARG A 34 -15.69 -7.64 22.93
N ASN A 35 -16.06 -6.48 22.41
CA ASN A 35 -16.74 -5.41 23.14
C ASN A 35 -18.11 -5.06 22.52
N GLY A 36 -18.52 -5.74 21.46
CA GLY A 36 -19.79 -5.50 20.79
C GLY A 36 -20.99 -5.93 21.62
N THR A 37 -22.02 -5.09 21.62
CA THR A 37 -23.36 -5.41 22.13
C THR A 37 -24.15 -6.11 21.03
N ARG A 38 -24.82 -7.20 21.38
CA ARG A 38 -25.63 -7.98 20.43
C ARG A 38 -27.11 -7.68 20.61
N SER A 39 -27.77 -7.38 19.50
CA SER A 39 -29.19 -7.05 19.44
C SER A 39 -29.87 -7.97 18.43
N THR A 40 -30.87 -8.72 18.86
CA THR A 40 -31.75 -9.46 17.93
C THR A 40 -32.73 -8.47 17.32
N VAL A 41 -32.80 -8.45 15.99
CA VAL A 41 -33.62 -7.51 15.24
C VAL A 41 -34.46 -8.21 14.17
N PRO A 42 -35.62 -7.65 13.80
CA PRO A 42 -36.43 -8.20 12.72
C PRO A 42 -35.67 -8.21 11.39
N ALA A 43 -35.79 -9.31 10.67
CA ALA A 43 -35.21 -9.49 9.34
C ALA A 43 -36.21 -10.23 8.45
N GLN A 44 -36.38 -9.75 7.22
CA GLN A 44 -37.33 -10.33 6.27
C GLN A 44 -36.69 -10.44 4.89
N THR A 45 -37.12 -11.41 4.11
CA THR A 45 -36.61 -11.57 2.75
C THR A 45 -37.04 -10.40 1.86
N LEU A 46 -36.30 -10.18 0.77
CA LEU A 46 -36.65 -9.15 -0.21
C LEU A 46 -38.08 -9.35 -0.77
N GLU A 47 -38.48 -10.60 -1.04
CA GLU A 47 -39.80 -10.94 -1.59
C GLU A 47 -40.94 -10.59 -0.62
N GLU A 48 -40.77 -10.89 0.68
CA GLU A 48 -41.74 -10.54 1.72
C GLU A 48 -41.86 -9.02 1.89
N ALA A 49 -40.73 -8.31 1.85
CA ALA A 49 -40.70 -6.85 1.97
C ALA A 49 -41.40 -6.16 0.79
N GLN A 50 -41.19 -6.63 -0.45
CA GLN A 50 -41.84 -6.08 -1.66
C GLN A 50 -43.35 -6.30 -1.68
N THR A 51 -43.82 -7.38 -1.05
CA THR A 51 -45.26 -7.69 -0.96
C THR A 51 -45.97 -6.78 0.06
N ALA A 52 -45.25 -6.25 1.04
CA ALA A 52 -45.79 -5.45 2.14
C ALA A 52 -45.77 -3.92 1.88
N ASP A 53 -44.76 -3.39 1.20
CA ASP A 53 -44.56 -1.96 0.94
C ASP A 53 -44.24 -1.77 -0.55
N GLY A 54 -45.02 -0.97 -1.27
CA GLY A 54 -44.97 -0.83 -2.74
C GLY A 54 -43.61 -0.37 -3.31
N GLY A 55 -42.68 -1.31 -3.47
CA GLY A 55 -41.71 -1.55 -4.55
C GLY A 55 -40.67 -0.48 -4.96
N ALA A 56 -40.95 0.81 -4.89
CA ALA A 56 -40.19 1.80 -5.68
C ALA A 56 -38.76 2.06 -5.16
N ALA A 57 -38.56 2.12 -3.83
CA ALA A 57 -37.23 2.34 -3.24
C ALA A 57 -36.37 1.06 -3.22
N LEU A 58 -37.01 -0.11 -3.21
CA LEU A 58 -36.34 -1.41 -3.19
C LEU A 58 -35.82 -1.80 -4.58
N GLU A 59 -36.54 -1.44 -5.65
CA GLU A 59 -36.14 -1.72 -7.03
C GLU A 59 -34.84 -1.01 -7.45
N GLU A 60 -34.58 0.19 -6.94
CA GLU A 60 -33.34 0.93 -7.23
C GLU A 60 -32.13 0.28 -6.55
N ALA A 61 -32.28 -0.14 -5.29
CA ALA A 61 -31.21 -0.81 -4.54
C ALA A 61 -30.89 -2.22 -5.06
N VAL A 62 -31.89 -2.93 -5.60
CA VAL A 62 -31.70 -4.25 -6.24
C VAL A 62 -30.96 -4.14 -7.58
N ARG A 63 -31.09 -3.02 -8.29
CA ARG A 63 -30.43 -2.80 -9.59
C ARG A 63 -28.90 -2.67 -9.48
N ASP A 64 -28.41 -2.19 -8.33
CA ASP A 64 -26.98 -2.02 -8.04
C ASP A 64 -26.32 -3.29 -7.48
N ALA A 65 -27.10 -4.30 -7.09
CA ALA A 65 -26.56 -5.56 -6.57
C ALA A 65 -26.08 -6.47 -7.71
N GLU A 66 -24.82 -6.95 -7.63
CA GLU A 66 -24.25 -7.89 -8.60
C GLU A 66 -25.11 -9.15 -8.72
N SER A 67 -25.29 -9.66 -9.94
CA SER A 67 -26.37 -10.57 -10.37
C SER A 67 -26.45 -11.92 -9.66
N GLY A 68 -25.46 -12.28 -8.83
CA GLY A 68 -25.46 -13.50 -8.01
C GLY A 68 -25.73 -13.27 -6.51
N LEU A 69 -25.70 -12.02 -6.02
CA LEU A 69 -26.00 -11.66 -4.62
C LEU A 69 -27.48 -11.33 -4.41
N VAL A 70 -28.25 -11.19 -5.50
CA VAL A 70 -29.66 -10.76 -5.47
C VAL A 70 -30.58 -11.82 -4.86
N GLU A 71 -30.27 -13.11 -5.04
CA GLU A 71 -31.12 -14.22 -4.56
C GLU A 71 -31.19 -14.33 -3.02
N ARG A 72 -30.23 -13.73 -2.30
CA ARG A 72 -30.11 -13.84 -0.83
C ARG A 72 -30.06 -12.48 -0.15
N LEU A 73 -30.78 -11.51 -0.70
CA LEU A 73 -30.96 -10.21 -0.08
C LEU A 73 -32.00 -10.29 1.04
N VAL A 74 -31.60 -9.80 2.21
CA VAL A 74 -32.44 -9.70 3.40
C VAL A 74 -32.55 -8.23 3.79
N VAL A 75 -33.77 -7.80 4.08
CA VAL A 75 -34.07 -6.50 4.65
C VAL A 75 -33.97 -6.61 6.17
N VAL A 76 -32.99 -5.94 6.77
CA VAL A 76 -32.70 -5.98 8.21
C VAL A 76 -33.06 -4.65 8.84
N ARG A 77 -33.86 -4.68 9.91
CA ARG A 77 -34.20 -3.49 10.68
C ARG A 77 -33.11 -3.21 11.74
N LEU A 78 -32.41 -2.09 11.63
CA LEU A 78 -31.33 -1.73 12.54
C LEU A 78 -31.84 -1.30 13.93
N PRO A 79 -31.04 -1.50 14.99
CA PRO A 79 -31.34 -0.95 16.30
C PRO A 79 -31.42 0.58 16.29
N ALA A 80 -32.30 1.17 17.10
CA ALA A 80 -32.49 2.63 17.17
C ALA A 80 -31.18 3.40 17.43
N GLU A 81 -30.31 2.86 18.28
CA GLU A 81 -28.99 3.44 18.59
C GLU A 81 -28.09 3.55 17.35
N VAL A 82 -28.16 2.56 16.45
CA VAL A 82 -27.40 2.54 15.19
C VAL A 82 -28.04 3.49 14.19
N VAL A 83 -29.37 3.50 14.09
CA VAL A 83 -30.12 4.42 13.21
C VAL A 83 -29.82 5.87 13.59
N GLU A 84 -29.90 6.24 14.87
CA GLU A 84 -29.59 7.59 15.34
C GLU A 84 -28.15 8.00 15.03
N ALA A 85 -27.18 7.10 15.24
CA ALA A 85 -25.78 7.36 14.97
C ALA A 85 -25.45 7.52 13.48
N VAL A 86 -26.15 6.79 12.61
CA VAL A 86 -25.95 6.84 11.14
C VAL A 86 -26.72 8.00 10.51
N VAL A 87 -27.97 8.23 10.91
CA VAL A 87 -28.88 9.26 10.38
C VAL A 87 -28.52 10.66 10.89
N GLY A 88 -28.04 10.78 12.13
CA GLY A 88 -27.71 12.07 12.76
C GLY A 88 -26.67 12.91 12.01
N GLN A 89 -25.92 12.32 11.07
CA GLN A 89 -24.92 13.03 10.26
C GLN A 89 -25.38 13.29 8.80
N GLN A 90 -26.37 12.55 8.27
CA GLN A 90 -26.90 12.81 6.92
C GLN A 90 -27.72 14.11 6.82
N VAL A 91 -28.14 14.68 7.96
CA VAL A 91 -28.83 15.97 8.03
C VAL A 91 -27.93 17.16 7.64
N GLU A 92 -26.59 17.01 7.67
CA GLU A 92 -25.67 18.09 7.26
C GLU A 92 -25.39 18.14 5.74
N GLU A 93 -25.64 17.07 4.97
CA GLU A 93 -25.29 16.99 3.54
C GLU A 93 -26.48 17.07 2.57
N GLY A 94 -27.70 17.33 3.05
CA GLY A 94 -28.85 17.65 2.18
C GLY A 94 -29.34 16.50 1.28
N ALA A 95 -29.09 15.25 1.68
CA ALA A 95 -29.66 14.07 1.03
C ALA A 95 -31.13 13.88 1.43
N PRO A 96 -32.01 13.36 0.54
CA PRO A 96 -33.39 13.04 0.89
C PRO A 96 -33.38 12.03 2.04
N ALA A 97 -34.18 12.30 3.07
CA ALA A 97 -34.27 11.51 4.28
C ALA A 97 -34.54 10.03 3.95
N ALA A 98 -33.53 9.18 4.08
CA ALA A 98 -33.73 7.75 4.20
C ALA A 98 -34.25 7.48 5.62
N GLN A 99 -35.51 7.85 5.85
CA GLN A 99 -36.34 7.33 6.92
C GLN A 99 -36.73 5.90 6.54
N ASP A 100 -35.76 4.99 6.62
CA ASP A 100 -36.08 3.59 6.79
C ASP A 100 -35.01 3.00 7.70
N ASP A 101 -35.44 2.42 8.82
CA ASP A 101 -34.58 1.68 9.72
C ASP A 101 -34.08 0.37 9.07
N ARG A 102 -34.41 0.17 7.79
CA ARG A 102 -34.17 -1.03 6.99
C ARG A 102 -32.93 -0.87 6.12
N VAL A 103 -32.06 -1.88 6.17
CA VAL A 103 -30.89 -1.99 5.27
C VAL A 103 -30.95 -3.32 4.53
N LEU A 104 -30.63 -3.27 3.23
CA LEU A 104 -30.47 -4.44 2.38
C LEU A 104 -29.07 -5.03 2.56
N VAL A 105 -29.02 -6.30 2.94
CA VAL A 105 -27.78 -7.00 3.21
C VAL A 105 -27.79 -8.36 2.51
N PRO A 106 -26.73 -8.72 1.77
CA PRO A 106 -26.59 -10.07 1.22
C PRO A 106 -26.19 -11.05 2.32
N PHE A 107 -26.87 -12.18 2.42
CA PHE A 107 -26.63 -13.22 3.42
C PHE A 107 -25.96 -14.47 2.81
N GLU A 108 -25.16 -15.15 3.64
CA GLU A 108 -24.71 -16.51 3.36
C GLU A 108 -25.90 -17.47 3.38
N GLU A 109 -25.82 -18.57 2.63
CA GLU A 109 -26.92 -19.52 2.45
C GLU A 109 -27.51 -20.03 3.78
N ALA A 110 -26.66 -20.51 4.70
CA ALA A 110 -27.12 -21.02 5.99
C ALA A 110 -27.75 -19.94 6.89
N ALA A 111 -27.30 -18.68 6.76
CA ALA A 111 -27.85 -17.58 7.54
C ALA A 111 -29.15 -17.04 6.93
N TYR A 112 -29.27 -17.06 5.60
CA TYR A 112 -30.50 -16.76 4.89
C TYR A 112 -31.61 -17.75 5.30
N ASP A 113 -31.32 -19.05 5.27
CA ASP A 113 -32.27 -20.09 5.71
C ASP A 113 -32.70 -19.91 7.17
N ALA A 114 -31.77 -19.47 8.04
CA ALA A 114 -32.08 -19.17 9.43
C ALA A 114 -33.05 -17.98 9.56
N VAL A 115 -32.84 -16.90 8.79
CA VAL A 115 -33.75 -15.74 8.76
C VAL A 115 -35.12 -16.13 8.21
N VAL A 116 -35.19 -16.93 7.15
CA VAL A 116 -36.46 -17.44 6.62
C VAL A 116 -37.23 -18.24 7.67
N ALA A 117 -36.52 -18.98 8.53
CA ALA A 117 -37.15 -19.77 9.59
C ALA A 117 -37.55 -18.95 10.84
N SER A 118 -36.77 -17.92 11.22
CA SER A 118 -36.94 -17.18 12.47
C SER A 118 -37.63 -15.81 12.31
N GLY A 119 -37.52 -15.17 11.14
CA GLY A 119 -37.87 -13.78 10.92
C GLY A 119 -36.97 -12.76 11.64
N GLU A 120 -35.83 -13.21 12.17
CA GLU A 120 -34.94 -12.41 13.00
C GLU A 120 -33.46 -12.66 12.67
N THR A 121 -32.64 -11.63 12.80
CA THR A 121 -31.18 -11.73 12.72
C THR A 121 -30.51 -11.01 13.88
N GLU A 122 -29.23 -11.25 14.08
CA GLU A 122 -28.43 -10.60 15.12
C GLU A 122 -27.61 -9.46 14.52
N VAL A 123 -27.67 -8.28 15.13
CA VAL A 123 -26.82 -7.14 14.81
C VAL A 123 -25.91 -6.89 16.01
N VAL A 124 -24.61 -6.85 15.76
CA VAL A 124 -23.59 -6.53 16.75
C VAL A 124 -23.09 -5.12 16.50
N HIS A 125 -23.11 -4.24 17.50
CA HIS A 125 -22.61 -2.87 17.39
C HIS A 125 -21.72 -2.50 18.58
N LEU A 126 -20.81 -1.54 18.40
CA LEU A 126 -20.03 -1.02 19.52
C LEU A 126 -20.85 -0.01 20.32
N PRO A 127 -20.99 -0.16 21.66
CA PRO A 127 -21.80 0.75 22.47
C PRO A 127 -21.25 2.18 22.49
N ASP A 128 -19.91 2.33 22.52
CA ASP A 128 -19.24 3.63 22.50
C ASP A 128 -19.20 4.27 21.10
N ASN A 129 -19.46 3.48 20.04
CA ASN A 129 -19.49 3.94 18.67
C ASN A 129 -20.45 3.09 17.81
N PRO A 130 -21.78 3.37 17.88
CA PRO A 130 -22.80 2.55 17.22
C PRO A 130 -22.72 2.55 15.69
N LYS A 131 -21.90 3.44 15.09
CA LYS A 131 -21.61 3.46 13.65
C LYS A 131 -20.84 2.23 13.20
N VAL A 132 -20.10 1.60 14.10
CA VAL A 132 -19.41 0.34 13.83
C VAL A 132 -20.36 -0.78 14.20
N TYR A 133 -21.02 -1.35 13.20
CA TYR A 133 -21.92 -2.48 13.35
C TYR A 133 -21.65 -3.58 12.32
N ARG A 134 -22.04 -4.80 12.65
CA ARG A 134 -22.02 -5.97 11.77
C ARG A 134 -23.35 -6.72 11.91
N VAL A 135 -23.91 -7.12 10.78
CA VAL A 135 -25.06 -8.03 10.72
C VAL A 135 -24.54 -9.46 10.64
N SER A 136 -24.95 -10.32 11.56
CA SER A 136 -24.57 -11.74 11.57
C SER A 136 -25.07 -12.45 10.31
N GLY A 137 -24.19 -13.24 9.67
CA GLY A 137 -24.54 -13.99 8.45
C GLY A 137 -24.42 -13.22 7.14
N ARG A 138 -23.98 -11.96 7.18
CA ARG A 138 -23.66 -11.17 5.99
C ARG A 138 -22.50 -11.79 5.20
N VAL A 139 -22.60 -11.77 3.86
CA VAL A 139 -21.47 -12.12 2.98
C VAL A 139 -20.38 -11.04 3.08
N ASP A 140 -19.25 -11.39 3.67
CA ASP A 140 -18.06 -10.54 3.71
C ASP A 140 -17.30 -10.66 2.39
N SER A 141 -17.42 -9.65 1.51
CA SER A 141 -16.62 -9.59 0.29
C SER A 141 -15.22 -9.07 0.59
N ASN A 142 -14.24 -9.96 0.56
CA ASN A 142 -12.81 -9.59 0.63
C ASN A 142 -12.33 -8.80 -0.61
N ALA A 143 -13.21 -8.49 -1.57
CA ALA A 143 -12.87 -7.86 -2.85
C ALA A 143 -12.15 -6.52 -2.67
N ALA A 144 -12.60 -5.67 -1.73
CA ALA A 144 -11.95 -4.39 -1.44
C ALA A 144 -10.54 -4.58 -0.86
N LEU A 145 -10.36 -5.58 0.02
CA LEU A 145 -9.07 -5.92 0.60
C LEU A 145 -8.12 -6.47 -0.48
N VAL A 146 -8.58 -7.43 -1.29
CA VAL A 146 -7.80 -8.02 -2.38
C VAL A 146 -7.38 -6.97 -3.38
N THR A 147 -8.29 -6.08 -3.80
CA THR A 147 -7.99 -5.00 -4.74
C THR A 147 -6.91 -4.07 -4.19
N THR A 148 -7.03 -3.68 -2.91
CA THR A 148 -6.03 -2.85 -2.25
C THR A 148 -4.68 -3.55 -2.14
N LEU A 149 -4.67 -4.84 -1.81
CA LEU A 149 -3.44 -5.63 -1.67
C LEU A 149 -2.73 -5.79 -3.03
N VAL A 150 -3.47 -6.03 -4.11
CA VAL A 150 -2.94 -6.10 -5.48
C VAL A 150 -2.36 -4.75 -5.90
N ALA A 151 -3.07 -3.65 -5.68
CA ALA A 151 -2.58 -2.31 -6.01
C ALA A 151 -1.26 -1.99 -5.27
N ASN A 152 -1.16 -2.36 -3.99
CA ASN A 152 0.06 -2.21 -3.21
C ASN A 152 1.20 -3.09 -3.74
N ALA A 153 0.94 -4.35 -4.11
CA ALA A 153 1.94 -5.24 -4.67
C ALA A 153 2.52 -4.66 -5.98
N ILE A 154 1.66 -4.09 -6.83
CA ILE A 154 2.08 -3.41 -8.07
C ILE A 154 2.96 -2.20 -7.76
N LEU A 155 2.55 -1.35 -6.80
CA LEU A 155 3.34 -0.18 -6.42
C LEU A 155 4.73 -0.57 -5.91
N VAL A 156 4.81 -1.56 -5.00
CA VAL A 156 6.08 -2.07 -4.48
C VAL A 156 6.92 -2.66 -5.60
N ALA A 157 6.32 -3.41 -6.53
CA ALA A 157 7.00 -3.96 -7.69
C ALA A 157 7.56 -2.85 -8.60
N LEU A 158 6.79 -1.81 -8.90
CA LEU A 158 7.22 -0.67 -9.72
C LEU A 158 8.36 0.10 -9.06
N VAL A 159 8.26 0.39 -7.77
CA VAL A 159 9.32 1.08 -7.03
C VAL A 159 10.56 0.21 -6.93
N GLY A 160 10.40 -1.08 -6.60
CA GLY A 160 11.50 -2.04 -6.56
C GLY A 160 12.20 -2.18 -7.91
N PHE A 161 11.43 -2.27 -8.99
CA PHE A 161 11.93 -2.29 -10.37
C PHE A 161 12.68 -1.01 -10.71
N PHE A 162 12.11 0.17 -10.42
CA PHE A 162 12.76 1.46 -10.65
C PHE A 162 14.09 1.56 -9.90
N LEU A 163 14.14 1.12 -8.65
CA LEU A 163 15.37 1.13 -7.84
C LEU A 163 16.41 0.13 -8.36
N ALA A 164 15.98 -1.06 -8.76
CA ALA A 164 16.85 -2.07 -9.37
C ALA A 164 17.44 -1.55 -10.69
N VAL A 165 16.63 -0.93 -11.54
CA VAL A 165 17.06 -0.37 -12.84
C VAL A 165 17.93 0.86 -12.66
N ARG A 166 17.60 1.77 -11.72
CA ARG A 166 18.41 2.95 -11.40
C ARG A 166 19.85 2.59 -10.99
N SER A 167 20.05 1.44 -10.35
CA SER A 167 21.40 0.98 -10.02
C SER A 167 22.24 0.62 -11.26
N ARG A 168 21.60 0.14 -12.32
CA ARG A 168 22.25 -0.25 -13.58
C ARG A 168 22.41 0.90 -14.58
N LEU A 169 21.60 1.94 -14.44
CA LEU A 169 21.61 3.12 -15.32
C LEU A 169 22.60 4.21 -14.90
N ARG A 170 23.44 4.00 -13.89
CA ARG A 170 24.46 5.01 -13.56
C ARG A 170 25.48 5.04 -14.70
N PRO A 171 25.68 6.18 -15.38
CA PRO A 171 26.72 6.28 -16.39
C PRO A 171 28.07 6.03 -15.72
N GLU A 172 28.73 4.95 -16.13
CA GLU A 172 30.10 4.63 -15.72
C GLU A 172 31.05 5.32 -16.68
N LEU A 173 31.78 6.32 -16.18
CA LEU A 173 32.87 6.94 -16.92
C LEU A 173 34.08 6.01 -16.87
N ARG A 174 34.74 5.78 -18.00
CA ARG A 174 35.96 4.97 -18.04
C ARG A 174 37.17 5.89 -18.01
N LEU A 175 38.10 5.62 -17.11
CA LEU A 175 39.36 6.34 -16.97
C LEU A 175 40.49 5.32 -17.13
N LEU A 176 41.44 5.58 -18.01
CA LEU A 176 42.69 4.81 -18.08
C LEU A 176 43.73 5.53 -17.23
N ALA A 177 44.21 4.89 -16.17
CA ALA A 177 45.20 5.46 -15.27
C ALA A 177 46.50 5.74 -16.04
N THR A 178 47.08 6.92 -15.81
CA THR A 178 48.39 7.30 -16.35
C THR A 178 49.46 7.37 -15.28
N GLU A 179 49.04 7.30 -14.01
CA GLU A 179 49.88 7.37 -12.83
C GLU A 179 49.34 6.41 -11.75
N ASP A 180 50.18 6.09 -10.77
CA ASP A 180 49.77 5.31 -9.61
C ASP A 180 48.67 6.01 -8.81
N VAL A 181 47.80 5.19 -8.22
CA VAL A 181 46.70 5.68 -7.39
C VAL A 181 47.27 6.20 -6.07
N VAL A 182 46.83 7.37 -5.63
CA VAL A 182 47.30 7.98 -4.38
C VAL A 182 46.15 8.08 -3.40
N ARG A 183 46.41 7.88 -2.11
CA ARG A 183 45.38 8.11 -1.08
C ARG A 183 45.09 9.60 -0.99
N ALA A 184 43.81 9.94 -0.90
CA ALA A 184 43.35 11.32 -0.88
C ALA A 184 42.45 11.59 0.34
N ALA A 185 42.21 12.88 0.61
CA ALA A 185 41.20 13.28 1.58
C ALA A 185 39.79 12.89 1.07
N PRO A 186 38.83 12.63 1.97
CA PRO A 186 37.46 12.31 1.59
C PRO A 186 36.84 13.41 0.74
N GLY A 187 36.24 13.03 -0.39
CA GLY A 187 35.61 13.96 -1.31
C GLY A 187 35.45 13.38 -2.72
N GLY A 188 34.41 13.82 -3.42
CA GLY A 188 34.15 13.48 -4.81
C GLY A 188 34.53 14.64 -5.72
N VAL A 189 35.69 14.57 -6.38
CA VAL A 189 36.14 15.61 -7.32
C VAL A 189 36.38 14.98 -8.68
N LEU A 190 35.81 15.59 -9.72
CA LEU A 190 36.09 15.26 -11.11
C LEU A 190 36.56 16.53 -11.81
N GLU A 191 37.88 16.70 -11.90
CA GLU A 191 38.50 17.89 -12.46
C GLU A 191 39.15 17.55 -13.81
N ARG A 192 38.87 18.35 -14.83
CA ARG A 192 39.53 18.23 -16.13
C ARG A 192 40.82 19.04 -16.07
N LEU A 193 41.96 18.39 -16.33
CA LEU A 193 43.26 19.05 -16.35
C LEU A 193 43.51 19.68 -17.72
N GLU A 194 43.75 18.85 -18.73
CA GLU A 194 44.00 19.29 -20.11
C GLU A 194 43.49 18.23 -21.09
N GLY A 195 42.91 18.64 -22.23
CA GLY A 195 42.48 17.70 -23.27
C GLY A 195 41.53 16.62 -22.73
N THR A 196 41.94 15.35 -22.80
CA THR A 196 41.20 14.19 -22.29
C THR A 196 41.70 13.71 -20.92
N SER A 197 42.60 14.46 -20.27
CA SER A 197 43.18 14.12 -18.98
C SER A 197 42.34 14.67 -17.82
N TYR A 198 42.05 13.80 -16.86
CA TYR A 198 41.21 14.10 -15.70
C TYR A 198 41.91 13.68 -14.41
N ARG A 199 41.64 14.45 -13.36
CA ARG A 199 41.92 14.13 -11.96
C ARG A 199 40.60 13.73 -11.30
N VAL A 200 40.58 12.53 -10.74
CA VAL A 200 39.39 11.92 -10.14
C VAL A 200 39.70 11.59 -8.70
N CYS A 201 39.00 12.24 -7.76
CA CYS A 201 39.02 11.87 -6.35
C CYS A 201 37.68 11.23 -5.98
N GLY A 202 37.71 10.06 -5.36
CA GLY A 202 36.51 9.35 -4.94
C GLY A 202 36.78 8.16 -4.04
N ASP A 203 35.71 7.55 -3.55
CA ASP A 203 35.80 6.41 -2.66
C ASP A 203 35.84 5.10 -3.44
N VAL A 204 36.76 4.20 -3.06
CA VAL A 204 36.85 2.86 -3.66
C VAL A 204 35.61 2.04 -3.33
N ALA A 205 34.81 1.75 -4.36
CA ALA A 205 33.59 0.97 -4.26
C ALA A 205 33.75 -0.47 -4.74
N VAL A 206 34.70 -0.76 -5.63
CA VAL A 206 35.05 -2.12 -6.08
C VAL A 206 36.54 -2.15 -6.38
N ILE A 207 37.20 -3.25 -6.03
CA ILE A 207 38.60 -3.54 -6.38
C ILE A 207 38.62 -4.85 -7.16
N GLU A 208 39.13 -4.82 -8.37
CA GLU A 208 39.42 -5.99 -9.19
C GLU A 208 40.93 -6.08 -9.47
N ARG A 209 41.38 -7.07 -10.26
CA ARG A 209 42.82 -7.29 -10.49
C ARG A 209 43.53 -6.13 -11.20
N ASP A 210 42.84 -5.48 -12.14
CA ASP A 210 43.40 -4.39 -12.95
C ASP A 210 42.37 -3.26 -13.15
N GLU A 211 41.30 -3.28 -12.34
CA GLU A 211 40.25 -2.28 -12.36
C GLU A 211 39.85 -1.85 -10.96
N LEU A 212 39.41 -0.61 -10.88
CA LEU A 212 39.00 0.09 -9.69
C LEU A 212 37.70 0.83 -10.01
N VAL A 213 36.66 0.69 -9.20
CA VAL A 213 35.45 1.51 -9.34
C VAL A 213 35.41 2.54 -8.23
N LEU A 214 35.43 3.81 -8.61
CA LEU A 214 35.31 4.96 -7.72
C LEU A 214 33.87 5.48 -7.70
N GLU A 215 33.36 5.75 -6.50
CA GLU A 215 32.18 6.57 -6.31
C GLU A 215 32.59 8.04 -6.17
N VAL A 216 32.17 8.86 -7.14
CA VAL A 216 32.51 10.28 -7.25
C VAL A 216 31.21 11.07 -7.26
N GLY A 217 30.75 11.47 -6.07
CA GLY A 217 29.48 12.19 -5.90
C GLY A 217 28.25 11.33 -6.27
N ASP A 218 27.64 11.62 -7.42
CA ASP A 218 26.52 10.87 -8.00
C ASP A 218 26.93 9.93 -9.14
N ARG A 219 28.19 10.01 -9.59
CA ARG A 219 28.74 9.24 -10.72
C ARG A 219 29.60 8.08 -10.24
N ARG A 220 29.85 7.14 -11.16
CA ARG A 220 30.83 6.08 -11.00
C ARG A 220 31.92 6.24 -12.05
N VAL A 221 33.17 6.12 -11.63
CA VAL A 221 34.33 6.14 -12.53
C VAL A 221 35.01 4.79 -12.42
N ARG A 222 35.01 4.04 -13.52
CA ARG A 222 35.75 2.80 -13.66
C ARG A 222 37.15 3.13 -14.16
N VAL A 223 38.13 2.92 -13.30
CA VAL A 223 39.55 3.15 -13.56
C VAL A 223 40.18 1.84 -13.99
N HIS A 224 40.77 1.81 -15.18
CA HIS A 224 41.65 0.74 -15.62
C HIS A 224 43.08 1.09 -15.20
N LEU A 225 43.74 0.20 -14.46
CA LEU A 225 45.04 0.50 -13.85
C LEU A 225 46.19 0.37 -14.85
N ASP A 226 46.08 -0.44 -15.90
CA ASP A 226 47.13 -0.61 -16.93
C ASP A 226 48.53 -0.86 -16.31
N GLY A 227 48.58 -1.66 -15.23
CA GLY A 227 49.80 -1.95 -14.49
C GLY A 227 50.20 -0.94 -13.39
N HIS A 228 49.44 0.13 -13.18
CA HIS A 228 49.62 1.08 -12.09
C HIS A 228 49.19 0.51 -10.72
N HIS A 229 49.92 0.88 -9.66
CA HIS A 229 49.69 0.33 -8.33
C HIS A 229 48.54 1.03 -7.60
N ASN A 230 47.69 0.25 -6.92
CA ASN A 230 46.67 0.76 -6.02
C ASN A 230 47.02 0.49 -4.54
N PRO A 231 47.38 1.51 -3.74
CA PRO A 231 47.70 1.36 -2.33
C PRO A 231 46.48 1.39 -1.39
N ALA A 232 45.25 1.51 -1.93
CA ALA A 232 44.05 1.72 -1.14
C ALA A 232 43.09 0.52 -1.14
N GLY A 233 42.46 0.30 0.02
CA GLY A 233 41.44 -0.72 0.23
C GLY A 233 40.02 -0.21 -0.01
N TYR A 234 39.06 -1.11 0.18
CA TYR A 234 37.62 -0.81 0.05
C TYR A 234 37.21 0.36 0.96
N GLN A 235 36.33 1.24 0.47
CA GLN A 235 35.84 2.45 1.16
C GLN A 235 36.92 3.49 1.54
N GLN A 236 38.12 3.39 0.98
CA GLN A 236 39.14 4.44 1.14
C GLN A 236 39.03 5.45 0.01
N SER A 237 39.27 6.73 0.31
CA SER A 237 39.28 7.79 -0.69
C SER A 237 40.64 7.83 -1.40
N VAL A 238 40.60 7.89 -2.72
CA VAL A 238 41.80 7.94 -3.56
C VAL A 238 41.68 9.00 -4.63
N GLU A 239 42.85 9.46 -5.07
CA GLU A 239 43.05 10.29 -6.24
C GLU A 239 43.67 9.45 -7.36
N VAL A 240 43.09 9.55 -8.55
CA VAL A 240 43.59 8.94 -9.77
C VAL A 240 43.69 10.00 -10.85
N ARG A 241 44.81 10.00 -11.56
CA ARG A 241 45.00 10.77 -12.79
C ARG A 241 45.00 9.84 -13.98
N GLY A 242 44.30 10.25 -15.03
CA GLY A 242 44.17 9.40 -16.20
C GLY A 242 43.47 10.06 -17.37
N THR A 243 43.38 9.33 -18.46
CA THR A 243 42.67 9.76 -19.66
C THR A 243 41.25 9.21 -19.66
N MET A 244 40.25 10.08 -19.85
CA MET A 244 38.87 9.65 -19.97
C MET A 244 38.63 8.99 -21.32
N VAL A 245 38.10 7.77 -21.29
CA VAL A 245 37.70 7.00 -22.47
C VAL A 245 36.17 7.04 -22.53
N GLY A 246 35.65 7.71 -23.56
CA GLY A 246 34.21 7.84 -23.85
C GLY A 246 33.63 6.60 -24.51
#